data_AF-A0A0H5B9Y7-F1
#
_entry.id   AF-A0A0H5B9Y7-F1
#
_cell.length_a   1.000
_cell.length_b   1.000
_cell.length_c   1.000
_cell.angle_alpha   90.00
_cell.angle_beta   90.00
_cell.angle_gamma   90.00
#
_symmetry.space_group_name_H-M   'P 1'
#
loop_
_entity.id
_entity.type
_entity.pdbx_description
1 polymer ?
#
loop_
_entity_poly.entity_id
_entity_poly.type
_entity_poly.pdbx_seq_one_letter_code
_entity_poly.pdbx_strand_id
1 'polypeptide(L)'
;MTRRRLAVVALLGAVAAGCGTVFNLPANRPITAESPRLDAADSAVISGDVAVALSFSGGGTRAAAFAHGVLTALDRMPGKGGRSNLDRVVFVSGVSGGSVAAAYFGLKGRDALTDFREKFLERNAEESLDTQISVANLVRGLEGGVNDSTRLPAWLDRQLFHGATIADLYRPNRPLVWINASDLYNRTPFHFSPSTFTALCSDITTYPLSHAVAASAAVPVAFAPIVLESFPNSCEAPLPSWVNRVLKSSTAGSQVRAFAQALTRYRDPGQLRYVKLADGGLVDNFGLTGIVITREIVDKPYAPLTPERAVKLRRVLFVVVNAGRGPSGDWGRKLEGPSGRELFGAVTDTAIDAAASSSFDAFRLTMSQWEAATRKWRCGLSAAEAQKLGAGPGWRCADVTFDIAEIAFSQLGDRAAILNAVPTRLKLERDEVDLVVNAGIEATMAHPVVRQSLGVR
;
A
#
# COMPACT_ATOMS: atom_id res chain seq x y z
N MET A 1 -10.05 59.70 16.89
CA MET A 1 -10.37 58.41 16.23
C MET A 1 -9.17 57.49 15.96
N THR A 2 -7.93 57.94 16.16
CA THR A 2 -6.69 57.22 15.77
C THR A 2 -6.21 56.19 16.80
N ARG A 3 -6.34 56.44 18.10
CA ARG A 3 -5.84 55.51 19.16
C ARG A 3 -6.63 54.20 19.27
N ARG A 4 -7.95 54.23 19.04
CA ARG A 4 -8.79 53.01 19.07
C ARG A 4 -8.51 52.06 17.90
N ARG A 5 -8.18 52.59 16.72
CA ARG A 5 -7.83 51.76 15.54
C ARG A 5 -6.46 51.11 15.69
N LEU A 6 -5.47 51.82 16.25
CA LEU A 6 -4.16 51.23 16.57
C LEU A 6 -4.25 50.14 17.65
N ALA A 7 -5.10 50.31 18.66
CA ALA A 7 -5.31 49.29 19.68
C ALA A 7 -5.96 48.02 19.11
N VAL A 8 -6.92 48.15 18.18
CA VAL A 8 -7.55 47.00 17.51
C VAL A 8 -6.59 46.29 16.57
N VAL A 9 -5.74 47.02 15.83
CA VAL A 9 -4.71 46.43 14.97
C VAL A 9 -3.61 45.73 15.79
N ALA A 10 -3.20 46.30 16.93
CA ALA A 10 -2.25 45.66 17.84
C ALA A 10 -2.84 44.41 18.52
N LEU A 11 -4.13 44.43 18.87
CA LEU A 11 -4.83 43.26 19.43
C LEU A 11 -5.00 42.15 18.38
N LEU A 12 -5.29 42.50 17.12
CA LEU A 12 -5.33 41.55 15.99
C LEU A 12 -3.95 40.98 15.66
N GLY A 13 -2.89 41.80 15.77
CA GLY A 13 -1.50 41.35 15.61
C GLY A 13 -1.03 40.42 16.73
N ALA A 14 -1.48 40.65 17.97
CA ALA A 14 -1.15 39.78 19.10
C ALA A 14 -1.88 38.43 19.04
N VAL A 15 -3.09 38.37 18.47
CA VAL A 15 -3.79 37.09 18.19
C VAL A 15 -3.18 36.34 17.00
N ALA A 16 -2.57 37.05 16.05
CA ALA A 16 -1.82 36.45 14.94
C ALA A 16 -0.40 35.97 15.32
N ALA A 17 0.11 36.37 16.49
CA ALA A 17 1.31 35.80 17.10
C ALA A 17 1.02 34.51 17.89
N GLY A 18 -0.05 33.78 17.51
CA GLY A 18 -0.33 32.44 18.04
C GLY A 18 0.91 31.58 17.86
N CYS A 19 1.42 31.04 18.97
CA CYS A 19 2.54 30.11 18.99
C CYS A 19 2.33 29.05 17.91
N GLY A 20 3.13 29.11 16.84
CA GLY A 20 3.20 28.09 15.81
C GLY A 20 3.71 26.80 16.43
N THR A 21 2.79 26.05 17.05
CA THR A 21 3.05 24.73 17.60
C THR A 21 3.12 23.81 16.40
N VAL A 22 4.29 23.23 16.15
CA VAL A 22 4.48 22.28 15.03
C VAL A 22 3.77 20.99 15.43
N PHE A 23 2.54 20.79 14.95
CA PHE A 23 1.66 19.68 15.34
C PHE A 23 1.97 18.33 14.65
N ASN A 24 3.07 18.25 13.90
CA ASN A 24 3.34 17.12 13.01
C ASN A 24 4.82 16.72 13.03
N LEU A 25 5.23 16.18 14.18
CA LEU A 25 6.60 15.76 14.43
C LEU A 25 6.88 14.39 13.80
N PRO A 26 8.11 14.16 13.28
CA PRO A 26 8.53 12.84 12.81
C PRO A 26 8.42 11.79 13.91
N ALA A 27 7.79 10.65 13.61
CA ALA A 27 7.70 9.52 14.52
C ALA A 27 8.89 8.55 14.39
N ASN A 28 9.62 8.62 13.28
CA ASN A 28 10.74 7.73 13.01
C ASN A 28 12.01 8.17 13.76
N ARG A 29 12.83 7.21 14.15
CA ARG A 29 14.05 7.41 14.94
C ARG A 29 15.29 7.10 14.11
N PRO A 30 16.45 7.71 14.39
CA PRO A 30 17.69 7.36 13.72
C PRO A 30 18.05 5.90 13.98
N ILE A 31 18.70 5.27 13.01
CA ILE A 31 19.32 3.95 13.20
C ILE A 31 20.53 4.09 14.14
N THR A 32 20.78 3.05 14.93
CA THR A 32 21.95 2.94 15.81
C THR A 32 22.67 1.61 15.54
N ALA A 33 23.91 1.48 16.03
CA ALA A 33 24.66 0.22 15.92
C ALA A 33 23.96 -0.99 16.57
N GLU A 34 23.03 -0.74 17.51
CA GLU A 34 22.24 -1.76 18.21
C GLU A 34 20.91 -2.07 17.50
N SER A 35 20.52 -1.29 16.49
CA SER A 35 19.24 -1.48 15.78
C SER A 35 19.20 -2.83 15.07
N PRO A 36 18.15 -3.65 15.26
CA PRO A 36 18.04 -4.93 14.56
C PRO A 36 17.92 -4.74 13.04
N ARG A 37 18.49 -5.67 12.28
CA ARG A 37 18.30 -5.73 10.83
C ARG A 37 17.08 -6.58 10.52
N LEU A 38 16.12 -6.01 9.80
CA LEU A 38 15.01 -6.77 9.22
C LEU A 38 15.35 -7.17 7.80
N ASP A 39 15.40 -8.48 7.55
CA ASP A 39 15.53 -9.04 6.21
C ASP A 39 14.19 -9.60 5.72
N ALA A 40 13.72 -9.12 4.58
CA ALA A 40 12.45 -9.57 3.99
C ALA A 40 12.45 -11.06 3.61
N ALA A 41 13.64 -11.67 3.45
CA ALA A 41 13.81 -13.08 3.13
C ALA A 41 13.27 -14.03 4.22
N ASP A 42 13.16 -13.56 5.47
CA ASP A 42 12.82 -14.37 6.64
C ASP A 42 11.29 -14.51 6.89
N SER A 43 10.47 -13.70 6.21
CA SER A 43 9.06 -13.53 6.56
C SER A 43 8.12 -14.61 6.00
N ALA A 44 8.21 -14.97 4.71
CA ALA A 44 7.27 -15.90 4.08
C ALA A 44 7.89 -17.27 3.78
N VAL A 45 7.44 -18.30 4.51
CA VAL A 45 7.64 -19.70 4.09
C VAL A 45 6.60 -20.03 3.03
N ILE A 46 6.98 -19.88 1.75
CA ILE A 46 6.17 -20.32 0.62
C ILE A 46 6.18 -21.85 0.60
N SER A 47 5.11 -22.48 1.10
CA SER A 47 4.93 -23.93 1.04
C SER A 47 3.96 -24.31 -0.09
N GLY A 48 4.36 -25.26 -0.96
CA GLY A 48 3.50 -25.79 -2.02
C GLY A 48 3.84 -25.30 -3.43
N ASP A 49 2.96 -25.64 -4.38
CA ASP A 49 3.12 -25.39 -5.82
C ASP A 49 2.45 -24.10 -6.31
N VAL A 50 1.64 -23.46 -5.48
CA VAL A 50 0.91 -22.22 -5.79
C VAL A 50 1.23 -21.16 -4.73
N ALA A 51 1.67 -19.98 -5.16
CA ALA A 51 1.84 -18.81 -4.32
C ALA A 51 0.77 -17.76 -4.66
N VAL A 52 0.10 -17.22 -3.65
CA VAL A 52 -0.90 -16.15 -3.80
C VAL A 52 -0.33 -14.83 -3.29
N ALA A 53 -0.36 -13.81 -4.13
CA ALA A 53 0.02 -12.45 -3.80
C ALA A 53 -1.23 -11.56 -3.91
N LEU A 54 -1.47 -10.72 -2.91
CA LEU A 54 -2.64 -9.86 -2.84
C LEU A 54 -2.22 -8.39 -2.94
N SER A 55 -3.05 -7.60 -3.62
CA SER A 55 -2.91 -6.13 -3.67
C SER A 55 -4.26 -5.51 -3.35
N PHE A 56 -4.33 -4.69 -2.30
CA PHE A 56 -5.56 -4.04 -1.85
C PHE A 56 -5.53 -2.56 -2.16
N SER A 57 -6.47 -2.12 -3.00
CA SER A 57 -6.54 -0.73 -3.42
C SER A 57 -6.90 0.24 -2.29
N GLY A 58 -6.72 1.54 -2.56
CA GLY A 58 -7.31 2.59 -1.74
C GLY A 58 -8.84 2.67 -1.88
N GLY A 59 -9.46 3.51 -1.04
CA GLY A 59 -10.92 3.69 -1.02
C GLY A 59 -11.58 3.69 0.37
N GLY A 60 -10.83 3.94 1.44
CA GLY A 60 -11.36 4.00 2.82
C GLY A 60 -11.94 2.66 3.30
N THR A 61 -12.93 2.72 4.20
CA THR A 61 -13.57 1.53 4.79
C THR A 61 -14.21 0.63 3.73
N ARG A 62 -14.67 1.18 2.60
CA ARG A 62 -15.16 0.39 1.45
C ARG A 62 -14.09 -0.56 0.92
N ALA A 63 -12.89 -0.05 0.69
CA ALA A 63 -11.78 -0.87 0.20
C ALA A 63 -11.36 -1.94 1.22
N ALA A 64 -11.33 -1.58 2.51
CA ALA A 64 -11.06 -2.53 3.59
C ALA A 64 -12.11 -3.64 3.67
N ALA A 65 -13.40 -3.30 3.54
CA ALA A 65 -14.51 -4.25 3.53
C ALA A 65 -14.42 -5.21 2.33
N PHE A 66 -14.11 -4.68 1.15
CA PHE A 66 -13.99 -5.49 -0.07
C PHE A 66 -12.81 -6.47 0.05
N ALA A 67 -11.64 -5.98 0.51
CA ALA A 67 -10.47 -6.81 0.79
C ALA A 67 -10.74 -7.89 1.84
N HIS A 68 -11.48 -7.56 2.90
CA HIS A 68 -11.93 -8.54 3.90
C HIS A 68 -12.82 -9.62 3.30
N GLY A 69 -13.71 -9.25 2.38
CA GLY A 69 -14.52 -10.20 1.61
C GLY A 69 -13.66 -11.14 0.74
N VAL A 70 -12.64 -10.62 0.05
CA VAL A 70 -11.69 -11.42 -0.75
C VAL A 70 -10.92 -12.41 0.14
N LEU A 71 -10.37 -11.95 1.27
CA LEU A 71 -9.67 -12.83 2.22
C LEU A 71 -10.60 -13.93 2.76
N THR A 72 -11.85 -13.57 3.08
CA THR A 72 -12.88 -14.52 3.52
C THR A 72 -13.19 -15.56 2.44
N ALA A 73 -13.25 -15.16 1.17
CA ALA A 73 -13.46 -16.08 0.07
C ALA A 73 -12.31 -17.07 -0.09
N LEU A 74 -11.07 -16.58 -0.10
CA LEU A 74 -9.88 -17.41 -0.15
C LEU A 74 -9.84 -18.41 1.01
N ASP A 75 -10.37 -18.01 2.17
CA ASP A 75 -10.45 -18.89 3.31
C ASP A 75 -11.47 -20.02 3.15
N ARG A 76 -12.64 -19.67 2.61
CA ARG A 76 -13.74 -20.62 2.36
C ARG A 76 -13.47 -21.54 1.17
N MET A 77 -12.61 -21.15 0.23
CA MET A 77 -12.26 -21.97 -0.92
C MET A 77 -11.34 -23.12 -0.48
N PRO A 78 -11.76 -24.40 -0.64
CA PRO A 78 -10.95 -25.54 -0.24
C PRO A 78 -9.71 -25.65 -1.13
N GLY A 79 -8.55 -25.81 -0.50
CA GLY A 79 -7.29 -26.14 -1.12
C GLY A 79 -6.99 -27.65 -1.07
N LYS A 80 -5.82 -28.03 -1.61
CA LYS A 80 -5.36 -29.44 -1.58
C LYS A 80 -5.22 -29.93 -0.14
N GLY A 81 -5.78 -31.10 0.15
CA GLY A 81 -5.68 -31.76 1.46
C GLY A 81 -6.55 -31.11 2.55
N GLY A 82 -7.61 -30.39 2.19
CA GLY A 82 -8.53 -29.75 3.13
C GLY A 82 -8.00 -28.44 3.76
N ARG A 83 -6.79 -28.01 3.39
CA ARG A 83 -6.24 -26.71 3.80
C ARG A 83 -6.93 -25.57 3.07
N SER A 84 -6.93 -24.39 3.67
CA SER A 84 -7.51 -23.19 3.10
C SER A 84 -6.59 -22.58 2.03
N ASN A 85 -7.14 -21.93 1.00
CA ASN A 85 -6.31 -21.19 0.04
C ASN A 85 -5.72 -19.91 0.64
N LEU A 86 -6.22 -19.45 1.79
CA LEU A 86 -5.60 -18.37 2.58
C LEU A 86 -4.17 -18.74 3.01
N ASP A 87 -3.90 -20.01 3.29
CA ASP A 87 -2.57 -20.48 3.71
C ASP A 87 -1.52 -20.41 2.57
N ARG A 88 -1.97 -20.14 1.34
CA ARG A 88 -1.10 -19.92 0.17
C ARG A 88 -0.74 -18.46 -0.03
N VAL A 89 -1.28 -17.55 0.78
CA VAL A 89 -0.96 -16.11 0.69
C VAL A 89 0.44 -15.88 1.25
N VAL A 90 1.33 -15.39 0.39
CA VAL A 90 2.74 -15.17 0.72
C VAL A 90 3.12 -13.69 0.75
N PHE A 91 2.28 -12.84 0.16
CA PHE A 91 2.53 -11.42 0.00
C PHE A 91 1.22 -10.66 -0.02
N VAL A 92 1.17 -9.51 0.66
CA VAL A 92 0.04 -8.58 0.65
C VAL A 92 0.56 -7.15 0.54
N SER A 93 0.13 -6.41 -0.47
CA SER A 93 0.37 -4.98 -0.60
C SER A 93 -0.92 -4.21 -0.35
N GLY A 94 -0.86 -3.08 0.34
CA GLY A 94 -2.05 -2.28 0.65
C GLY A 94 -1.82 -0.78 0.55
N VAL A 95 -2.88 -0.08 0.15
CA VAL A 95 -2.93 1.39 -0.01
C VAL A 95 -4.17 1.92 0.71
N SER A 96 -4.06 3.03 1.44
CA SER A 96 -5.18 3.70 2.11
C SER A 96 -6.02 2.73 2.93
N GLY A 97 -7.34 2.65 2.73
CA GLY A 97 -8.20 1.65 3.36
C GLY A 97 -7.75 0.20 3.17
N GLY A 98 -7.22 -0.17 2.00
CA GLY A 98 -6.62 -1.47 1.75
C GLY A 98 -5.38 -1.74 2.60
N SER A 99 -4.62 -0.71 2.98
CA SER A 99 -3.48 -0.86 3.90
C SER A 99 -3.91 -1.23 5.31
N VAL A 100 -5.10 -0.79 5.76
CA VAL A 100 -5.67 -1.19 7.06
C VAL A 100 -5.93 -2.70 7.07
N ALA A 101 -6.61 -3.21 6.03
CA ALA A 101 -6.86 -4.64 5.88
C ALA A 101 -5.57 -5.45 5.74
N ALA A 102 -4.61 -4.97 4.94
CA ALA A 102 -3.31 -5.63 4.75
C ALA A 102 -2.51 -5.73 6.06
N ALA A 103 -2.39 -4.62 6.80
CA ALA A 103 -1.67 -4.56 8.07
C ALA A 103 -2.34 -5.44 9.14
N TYR A 104 -3.67 -5.38 9.26
CA TYR A 104 -4.40 -6.17 10.24
C TYR A 104 -4.30 -7.68 9.96
N PHE A 105 -4.44 -8.07 8.69
CA PHE A 105 -4.24 -9.46 8.27
C PHE A 105 -2.79 -9.92 8.44
N GLY A 106 -1.79 -9.08 8.13
CA GLY A 106 -0.38 -9.41 8.38
C GLY A 106 -0.09 -9.70 9.85
N LEU A 107 -0.65 -8.88 10.75
CA LEU A 107 -0.44 -8.99 12.20
C LEU A 107 -1.16 -10.21 12.80
N LYS A 108 -2.42 -10.43 12.43
CA LYS A 108 -3.31 -11.42 13.07
C LYS A 108 -3.42 -12.73 12.28
N GLY A 109 -3.07 -12.72 10.99
CA GLY A 109 -3.30 -13.82 10.07
C GLY A 109 -4.79 -14.16 9.96
N ARG A 110 -5.12 -15.45 10.00
CA ARG A 110 -6.51 -15.95 9.91
C ARG A 110 -7.44 -15.34 10.96
N ASP A 111 -6.93 -15.03 12.16
CA ASP A 111 -7.74 -14.41 13.22
C ASP A 111 -8.26 -13.02 12.84
N ALA A 112 -7.67 -12.36 11.84
CA ALA A 112 -8.22 -11.13 11.29
C ALA A 112 -9.62 -11.32 10.70
N LEU A 113 -9.96 -12.53 10.23
CA LEU A 113 -11.25 -12.79 9.61
C LEU A 113 -12.41 -12.81 10.62
N THR A 114 -12.12 -12.96 11.91
CA THR A 114 -13.16 -13.07 12.94
C THR A 114 -13.55 -11.72 13.53
N ASP A 115 -12.57 -10.85 13.80
CA ASP A 115 -12.81 -9.61 14.56
C ASP A 115 -12.55 -8.31 13.77
N PHE A 116 -12.01 -8.35 12.55
CA PHE A 116 -11.74 -7.13 11.76
C PHE A 116 -13.01 -6.33 11.46
N ARG A 117 -14.12 -7.02 11.21
CA ARG A 117 -15.40 -6.37 10.94
C ARG A 117 -15.85 -5.52 12.13
N GLU A 118 -15.89 -6.12 13.32
CA GLU A 118 -16.34 -5.46 14.54
C GLU A 118 -15.34 -4.41 15.03
N LYS A 119 -14.04 -4.59 14.77
CA LYS A 119 -13.00 -3.69 15.25
C LYS A 119 -12.72 -2.52 14.31
N PHE A 120 -12.98 -2.66 13.01
CA PHE A 120 -12.72 -1.60 12.04
C PHE A 120 -13.92 -1.28 11.16
N LEU A 121 -14.47 -2.27 10.44
CA LEU A 121 -15.44 -2.00 9.37
C LEU A 121 -16.74 -1.36 9.89
N GLU A 122 -17.19 -1.77 11.07
CA GLU A 122 -18.40 -1.22 11.72
C GLU A 122 -18.08 -0.10 12.72
N ARG A 123 -16.84 0.42 12.71
CA ARG A 123 -16.41 1.52 13.59
C ARG A 123 -16.29 2.82 12.82
N ASN A 124 -16.38 3.91 13.57
CA ASN A 124 -16.28 5.25 13.04
C ASN A 124 -14.86 5.79 13.25
N ALA A 125 -13.93 5.53 12.34
CA ALA A 125 -12.59 6.13 12.47
C ALA A 125 -12.62 7.65 12.23
N GLU A 126 -13.67 8.17 11.57
CA GLU A 126 -13.88 9.62 11.37
C GLU A 126 -14.15 10.36 12.68
N GLU A 127 -14.53 9.68 13.76
CA GLU A 127 -14.70 10.30 15.10
C GLU A 127 -13.39 10.91 15.62
N SER A 128 -12.26 10.38 15.15
CA SER A 128 -10.95 10.93 15.47
C SER A 128 -10.63 12.20 14.68
N LEU A 129 -11.41 12.55 13.65
CA LEU A 129 -11.08 13.62 12.71
C LEU A 129 -11.78 14.94 13.08
N ASP A 130 -11.08 16.05 12.84
CA ASP A 130 -11.68 17.37 12.81
C ASP A 130 -12.43 17.53 11.48
N THR A 131 -13.75 17.49 11.56
CA THR A 131 -14.65 17.66 10.41
C THR A 131 -15.28 19.05 10.37
N GLN A 132 -15.03 19.90 11.38
CA GLN A 132 -15.64 21.21 11.48
C GLN A 132 -15.01 22.21 10.50
N ILE A 133 -15.84 23.01 9.84
CA ILE A 133 -15.35 24.12 9.02
C ILE A 133 -15.18 25.33 9.94
N SER A 134 -13.96 25.55 10.43
CA SER A 134 -13.56 26.75 11.15
C SER A 134 -12.54 27.55 10.33
N VAL A 135 -12.44 28.87 10.55
CA VAL A 135 -11.40 29.69 9.90
C VAL A 135 -10.00 29.13 10.21
N ALA A 136 -9.80 28.61 11.43
CA ALA A 136 -8.57 27.92 11.81
C ALA A 136 -8.34 26.62 10.99
N ASN A 137 -9.37 25.82 10.74
CA ASN A 137 -9.27 24.62 9.90
C ASN A 137 -9.09 24.95 8.41
N LEU A 138 -9.60 26.10 7.95
CA LEU A 138 -9.36 26.59 6.60
C LEU A 138 -7.90 27.04 6.43
N VAL A 139 -7.36 27.78 7.41
CA VAL A 139 -5.94 28.16 7.45
C VAL A 139 -5.04 26.92 7.57
N ARG A 140 -5.35 25.98 8.47
CA ARG A 140 -4.61 24.70 8.56
C ARG A 140 -4.71 23.86 7.29
N GLY A 141 -5.87 23.85 6.64
CA GLY A 141 -6.06 23.24 5.32
C GLY A 141 -5.20 23.88 4.23
N LEU A 142 -4.97 25.19 4.29
CA LEU A 142 -4.05 25.93 3.40
C LEU A 142 -2.57 25.70 3.76
N GLU A 143 -2.26 25.43 5.03
CA GLU A 143 -0.91 25.12 5.53
C GLU A 143 -0.51 23.64 5.36
N GLY A 144 -1.41 22.81 4.83
CA GLY A 144 -1.09 21.44 4.43
C GLY A 144 -2.05 20.36 4.92
N GLY A 145 -3.05 20.66 5.75
CA GLY A 145 -4.12 19.72 6.08
C GLY A 145 -4.75 19.92 7.47
N VAL A 146 -5.95 19.37 7.66
CA VAL A 146 -6.78 19.63 8.86
C VAL A 146 -6.47 18.67 10.01
N ASN A 147 -6.18 17.41 9.70
CA ASN A 147 -5.89 16.35 10.67
C ASN A 147 -4.40 15.97 10.65
N ASP A 148 -3.72 16.07 11.79
CA ASP A 148 -2.29 15.79 11.91
C ASP A 148 -1.98 14.33 12.33
N SER A 149 -0.69 14.05 12.52
CA SER A 149 -0.15 12.74 12.96
C SER A 149 -0.60 12.27 14.34
N THR A 150 -1.37 13.04 15.10
CA THR A 150 -1.76 12.67 16.47
C THR A 150 -3.12 11.98 16.56
N ARG A 151 -3.99 12.11 15.54
CA ARG A 151 -5.38 11.66 15.63
C ARG A 151 -5.61 10.27 15.04
N LEU A 152 -5.57 10.15 13.71
CA LEU A 152 -5.82 8.88 13.02
C LEU A 152 -4.80 7.79 13.42
N PRO A 153 -3.49 8.07 13.53
CA PRO A 153 -2.54 7.07 14.05
C PRO A 153 -2.89 6.58 15.45
N ALA A 154 -3.24 7.49 16.37
CA ALA A 154 -3.59 7.10 17.73
C ALA A 154 -4.91 6.31 17.80
N TRP A 155 -5.88 6.62 16.94
CA TRP A 155 -7.11 5.83 16.82
C TRP A 155 -6.82 4.42 16.30
N LEU A 156 -6.05 4.30 15.21
CA LEU A 156 -5.63 3.02 14.65
C LEU A 156 -4.84 2.18 15.65
N ASP A 157 -3.96 2.82 16.42
CA ASP A 157 -3.18 2.14 17.45
C ASP A 157 -4.08 1.62 18.58
N ARG A 158 -4.94 2.48 19.15
CA ARG A 158 -5.86 2.05 20.22
C ARG A 158 -6.83 0.96 19.78
N GLN A 159 -7.30 1.03 18.53
CA GLN A 159 -8.39 0.19 18.06
C GLN A 159 -7.90 -1.13 17.43
N LEU A 160 -6.75 -1.12 16.75
CA LEU A 160 -6.30 -2.24 15.91
C LEU A 160 -4.91 -2.76 16.27
N PHE A 161 -3.93 -1.88 16.45
CA PHE A 161 -2.52 -2.28 16.43
C PHE A 161 -1.88 -2.41 17.81
N HIS A 162 -2.42 -1.73 18.82
CA HIS A 162 -2.03 -1.83 20.23
C HIS A 162 -0.52 -1.75 20.46
N GLY A 163 0.15 -0.78 19.82
CA GLY A 163 1.60 -0.57 19.92
C GLY A 163 2.45 -1.41 18.97
N ALA A 164 1.84 -2.18 18.06
CA ALA A 164 2.59 -2.95 17.07
C ALA A 164 3.44 -2.04 16.14
N THR A 165 4.62 -2.53 15.77
CA THR A 165 5.53 -1.84 14.86
C THR A 165 5.59 -2.54 13.51
N ILE A 166 6.32 -1.95 12.56
CA ILE A 166 6.60 -2.62 11.28
C ILE A 166 7.32 -3.95 11.49
N ALA A 167 8.18 -4.10 12.51
CA ALA A 167 8.86 -5.37 12.80
C ALA A 167 7.87 -6.52 13.07
N ASP A 168 6.71 -6.23 13.65
CA ASP A 168 5.68 -7.24 13.93
C ASP A 168 5.07 -7.87 12.67
N LEU A 169 5.26 -7.24 11.50
CA LEU A 169 4.86 -7.80 10.21
C LEU A 169 5.90 -8.78 9.62
N TYR A 170 7.11 -8.83 10.17
CA TYR A 170 8.22 -9.69 9.69
C TYR A 170 8.32 -10.97 10.53
N ARG A 171 7.20 -11.67 10.71
CA ARG A 171 7.14 -12.94 11.47
C ARG A 171 7.28 -14.15 10.54
N PRO A 172 7.97 -15.22 10.97
CA PRO A 172 8.00 -16.46 10.21
C PRO A 172 6.59 -17.01 9.95
N ASN A 173 6.38 -17.61 8.78
CA ASN A 173 5.09 -18.21 8.37
C ASN A 173 3.92 -17.21 8.26
N ARG A 174 4.20 -15.91 8.12
CA ARG A 174 3.21 -14.90 7.77
C ARG A 174 3.51 -14.34 6.38
N PRO A 175 2.51 -13.83 5.65
CA PRO A 175 2.78 -13.15 4.39
C PRO A 175 3.61 -11.89 4.62
N LEU A 176 4.51 -11.58 3.69
CA LEU A 176 5.17 -10.28 3.67
C LEU A 176 4.15 -9.19 3.38
N VAL A 177 4.08 -8.17 4.22
CA VAL A 177 3.14 -7.05 4.06
C VAL A 177 3.85 -5.77 3.63
N TRP A 178 3.38 -5.15 2.56
CA TRP A 178 3.78 -3.82 2.12
C TRP A 178 2.68 -2.81 2.35
N ILE A 179 3.04 -1.73 3.05
CA ILE A 179 2.22 -0.54 3.22
C ILE A 179 2.82 0.55 2.34
N ASN A 180 1.97 1.19 1.55
CA ASN A 180 2.41 2.13 0.51
C ASN A 180 1.83 3.52 0.77
N ALA A 181 2.68 4.54 0.75
CA ALA A 181 2.30 5.95 0.76
C ALA A 181 2.88 6.65 -0.47
N SER A 182 2.54 7.92 -0.65
CA SER A 182 3.09 8.77 -1.71
C SER A 182 4.11 9.74 -1.12
N ASP A 183 5.35 9.75 -1.61
CA ASP A 183 6.28 10.84 -1.32
C ASP A 183 5.91 12.05 -2.19
N LEU A 184 5.39 13.10 -1.56
CA LEU A 184 4.92 14.30 -2.24
C LEU A 184 6.02 15.08 -2.95
N TYR A 185 7.23 15.09 -2.38
CA TYR A 185 8.35 15.84 -2.96
C TYR A 185 8.97 15.08 -4.13
N ASN A 186 9.22 13.79 -3.94
CA ASN A 186 9.86 12.95 -4.95
C ASN A 186 8.90 12.40 -6.01
N ARG A 187 7.57 12.49 -5.79
CA ARG A 187 6.51 12.01 -6.70
C ARG A 187 6.68 10.54 -7.06
N THR A 188 6.98 9.74 -6.05
CA THR A 188 7.25 8.31 -6.20
C THR A 188 6.63 7.55 -5.01
N PRO A 189 6.33 6.26 -5.15
CA PRO A 189 5.86 5.47 -4.02
C PRO A 189 6.88 5.45 -2.87
N PHE A 190 6.36 5.59 -1.65
CA PHE A 190 7.10 5.37 -0.43
C PHE A 190 6.67 4.04 0.18
N HIS A 191 7.56 3.05 0.14
CA HIS A 191 7.32 1.75 0.77
C HIS A 191 7.87 1.76 2.18
N PHE A 192 7.03 1.44 3.17
CA PHE A 192 7.48 1.19 4.55
C PHE A 192 8.24 -0.14 4.61
N SER A 193 9.51 -0.11 4.20
CA SER A 193 10.35 -1.28 3.99
C SER A 193 11.78 -1.06 4.52
N PRO A 194 12.50 -2.13 4.89
CA PRO A 194 13.86 -2.02 5.41
C PRO A 194 14.80 -1.25 4.47
N SER A 195 14.64 -1.41 3.14
CA SER A 195 15.46 -0.70 2.16
C SER A 195 15.21 0.81 2.15
N THR A 196 13.94 1.25 2.18
CA THR A 196 13.59 2.67 2.26
C THR A 196 14.09 3.30 3.55
N PHE A 197 13.88 2.63 4.68
CA PHE A 197 14.30 3.14 5.99
C PHE A 197 15.82 3.15 6.16
N THR A 198 16.52 2.17 5.58
CA THR A 198 17.98 2.20 5.48
C THR A 198 18.44 3.42 4.68
N ALA A 199 17.76 3.79 3.60
CA ALA A 199 18.09 5.01 2.85
C ALA A 199 17.85 6.30 3.66
N LEU A 200 16.90 6.30 4.59
CA LEU A 200 16.68 7.39 5.56
C LEU A 200 17.62 7.33 6.78
N CYS A 201 18.37 6.25 6.94
CA CYS A 201 19.17 5.96 8.15
C CYS A 201 18.31 5.99 9.41
N SER A 202 17.13 5.39 9.28
CA SER A 202 16.11 5.35 10.30
C SER A 202 15.82 3.91 10.68
N ASP A 203 15.57 3.67 11.97
CA ASP A 203 15.23 2.35 12.49
C ASP A 203 13.77 2.00 12.19
N ILE A 204 13.55 1.11 11.23
CA ILE A 204 12.22 0.63 10.86
C ILE A 204 11.58 -0.24 11.94
N THR A 205 12.37 -0.92 12.77
CA THR A 205 11.87 -1.90 13.73
C THR A 205 11.02 -1.26 14.82
N THR A 206 11.26 0.02 15.07
CA THR A 206 10.56 0.83 16.08
C THR A 206 9.44 1.68 15.48
N TYR A 207 9.31 1.70 14.14
CA TYR A 207 8.33 2.57 13.50
C TYR A 207 6.90 2.05 13.73
N PRO A 208 5.97 2.85 14.30
CA PRO A 208 4.63 2.39 14.62
C PRO A 208 3.86 1.98 13.36
N LEU A 209 3.24 0.80 13.40
CA LEU A 209 2.42 0.29 12.30
C LEU A 209 1.23 1.22 12.02
N SER A 210 0.64 1.78 13.07
CA SER A 210 -0.44 2.75 13.00
C SER A 210 -0.07 4.02 12.22
N HIS A 211 1.17 4.50 12.34
CA HIS A 211 1.66 5.66 11.58
C HIS A 211 1.85 5.34 10.10
N ALA A 212 2.33 4.15 9.76
CA ALA A 212 2.48 3.72 8.37
C ALA A 212 1.12 3.62 7.66
N VAL A 213 0.14 2.98 8.32
CA VAL A 213 -1.23 2.84 7.81
C VAL A 213 -1.91 4.21 7.69
N ALA A 214 -1.74 5.09 8.68
CA ALA A 214 -2.29 6.44 8.59
C ALA A 214 -1.68 7.27 7.46
N ALA A 215 -0.36 7.18 7.24
CA ALA A 215 0.30 7.83 6.10
C ALA A 215 -0.26 7.34 4.77
N SER A 216 -0.48 6.03 4.66
CA SER A 216 -1.08 5.40 3.48
C SER A 216 -2.52 5.87 3.22
N ALA A 217 -3.25 6.31 4.25
CA ALA A 217 -4.64 6.79 4.19
C ALA A 217 -4.80 8.32 4.29
N ALA A 218 -3.69 9.08 4.28
CA ALA A 218 -3.69 10.53 4.47
C ALA A 218 -4.07 11.26 3.17
N VAL A 219 -5.35 11.22 2.79
CA VAL A 219 -5.86 11.89 1.59
C VAL A 219 -5.63 13.41 1.71
N PRO A 220 -5.05 14.08 0.69
CA PRO A 220 -4.83 15.52 0.72
C PRO A 220 -6.09 16.31 1.07
N VAL A 221 -5.92 17.49 1.69
CA VAL A 221 -6.97 18.37 2.24
C VAL A 221 -7.62 17.82 3.51
N ALA A 222 -8.00 16.55 3.55
CA ALA A 222 -8.55 15.92 4.75
C ALA A 222 -7.48 15.74 5.85
N PHE A 223 -6.25 15.43 5.45
CA PHE A 223 -5.14 15.14 6.34
C PHE A 223 -3.92 15.99 6.01
N ALA A 224 -3.17 16.36 7.06
CA ALA A 224 -1.82 16.85 6.92
C ALA A 224 -0.88 15.68 6.58
N PRO A 225 0.15 15.88 5.74
CA PRO A 225 1.09 14.82 5.38
C PRO A 225 1.78 14.24 6.60
N ILE A 226 1.91 12.92 6.70
CA ILE A 226 2.74 12.30 7.74
C ILE A 226 4.22 12.62 7.46
N VAL A 227 4.93 13.05 8.49
CA VAL A 227 6.33 13.50 8.36
C VAL A 227 7.28 12.41 8.83
N LEU A 228 8.34 12.16 8.05
CA LEU A 228 9.52 11.44 8.51
C LEU A 228 10.75 12.37 8.41
N GLU A 229 11.72 12.18 9.28
CA GLU A 229 13.04 12.83 9.20
C GLU A 229 14.06 11.87 8.58
N SER A 230 14.95 12.41 7.74
CA SER A 230 16.13 11.69 7.31
C SER A 230 17.31 11.99 8.23
N PHE A 231 18.11 10.96 8.53
CA PHE A 231 19.25 11.04 9.44
C PHE A 231 20.58 10.74 8.72
N PRO A 232 21.01 11.56 7.74
CA PRO A 232 22.20 11.27 6.92
C PRO A 232 23.49 11.07 7.74
N ASN A 233 23.57 11.68 8.93
CA ASN A 233 24.72 11.55 9.83
C ASN A 233 24.74 10.22 10.61
N SER A 234 23.62 9.50 10.65
CA SER A 234 23.50 8.18 11.30
C SER A 234 23.70 7.02 10.33
N CYS A 235 24.11 7.31 9.09
CA CYS A 235 24.24 6.33 8.05
C CYS A 235 25.53 5.52 8.15
N GLU A 236 25.42 4.25 8.56
CA GLU A 236 26.59 3.35 8.64
C GLU A 236 26.93 2.68 7.29
N ALA A 237 25.96 2.56 6.38
CA ALA A 237 26.11 1.87 5.11
C ALA A 237 25.82 2.77 3.90
N PRO A 238 26.52 2.57 2.76
CA PRO A 238 26.21 3.25 1.51
C PRO A 238 24.84 2.80 0.98
N LEU A 239 24.27 3.60 0.08
CA LEU A 239 23.08 3.19 -0.65
C LEU A 239 23.36 1.91 -1.47
N PRO A 240 22.34 1.07 -1.71
CA PRO A 240 22.48 -0.13 -2.50
C PRO A 240 23.08 0.15 -3.89
N SER A 241 23.95 -0.75 -4.37
CA SER A 241 24.68 -0.55 -5.64
C SER A 241 23.77 -0.39 -6.86
N TRP A 242 22.53 -0.88 -6.82
CA TRP A 242 21.56 -0.72 -7.90
C TRP A 242 21.15 0.74 -8.12
N VAL A 243 21.19 1.58 -7.09
CA VAL A 243 20.81 3.00 -7.19
C VAL A 243 21.68 3.70 -8.24
N ASN A 244 22.99 3.59 -8.10
CA ASN A 244 23.94 4.19 -9.05
C ASN A 244 23.85 3.57 -10.45
N ARG A 245 23.54 2.27 -10.56
CA ARG A 245 23.34 1.62 -11.87
C ARG A 245 22.13 2.17 -12.59
N VAL A 246 21.00 2.31 -11.90
CA VAL A 246 19.76 2.88 -12.45
C VAL A 246 19.95 4.32 -12.88
N LEU A 247 20.60 5.16 -12.05
CA LEU A 247 20.80 6.57 -12.35
C LEU A 247 21.73 6.81 -13.55
N LYS A 248 22.67 5.89 -13.81
CA LYS A 248 23.58 5.94 -14.98
C LYS A 248 22.97 5.32 -16.24
N SER A 249 21.88 4.57 -16.12
CA SER A 249 21.25 3.89 -17.25
C SER A 249 20.31 4.84 -18.00
N SER A 250 20.58 5.07 -19.29
CA SER A 250 19.70 5.84 -20.17
C SER A 250 18.36 5.14 -20.42
N THR A 251 18.32 3.81 -20.31
CA THR A 251 17.14 2.97 -20.60
C THR A 251 16.35 2.55 -19.37
N ALA A 252 16.77 2.94 -18.16
CA ALA A 252 16.01 2.64 -16.94
C ALA A 252 14.61 3.27 -16.98
N GLY A 253 13.61 2.52 -16.46
CA GLY A 253 12.23 2.98 -16.37
C GLY A 253 12.11 4.26 -15.53
N SER A 254 11.11 5.07 -15.84
CA SER A 254 10.86 6.33 -15.13
C SER A 254 10.56 6.11 -13.64
N GLN A 255 9.79 5.06 -13.32
CA GLN A 255 9.43 4.72 -11.94
C GLN A 255 10.65 4.35 -11.09
N VAL A 256 11.49 3.40 -11.56
CA VAL A 256 12.71 3.01 -10.83
C VAL A 256 13.71 4.15 -10.74
N ARG A 257 13.80 5.01 -11.76
CA ARG A 257 14.68 6.19 -11.76
C ARG A 257 14.22 7.23 -10.73
N ALA A 258 12.92 7.54 -10.68
CA ALA A 258 12.37 8.46 -9.67
C ALA A 258 12.59 7.93 -8.26
N PHE A 259 12.38 6.62 -8.04
CA PHE A 259 12.65 5.98 -6.76
C PHE A 259 14.14 6.04 -6.39
N ALA A 260 15.05 5.72 -7.32
CA ALA A 260 16.50 5.83 -7.10
C ALA A 260 16.93 7.27 -6.74
N GLN A 261 16.36 8.28 -7.42
CA GLN A 261 16.61 9.69 -7.10
C GLN A 261 16.13 10.04 -5.70
N ALA A 262 14.95 9.55 -5.29
CA ALA A 262 14.43 9.77 -3.94
C ALA A 262 15.39 9.24 -2.87
N LEU A 263 15.91 8.00 -3.03
CA LEU A 263 16.87 7.42 -2.10
C LEU A 263 18.16 8.24 -1.98
N THR A 264 18.65 8.80 -3.10
CA THR A 264 19.81 9.71 -3.08
C THR A 264 19.49 11.00 -2.33
N ARG A 265 18.33 11.62 -2.57
CA ARG A 265 17.93 12.86 -1.90
C ARG A 265 17.75 12.68 -0.39
N TYR A 266 17.28 11.51 0.06
CA TYR A 266 17.22 11.20 1.49
C TYR A 266 18.60 11.28 2.16
N ARG A 267 19.69 10.99 1.45
CA ARG A 267 21.05 11.07 1.99
C ARG A 267 21.69 12.45 1.89
N ASP A 268 21.02 13.42 1.27
CA ASP A 268 21.55 14.77 1.06
C ASP A 268 20.76 15.80 1.88
N PRO A 269 21.28 16.26 3.03
CA PRO A 269 20.59 17.24 3.87
C PRO A 269 20.42 18.61 3.19
N GLY A 270 21.18 18.90 2.12
CA GLY A 270 21.01 20.10 1.31
C GLY A 270 19.82 20.01 0.34
N GLN A 271 19.33 18.80 0.06
CA GLN A 271 18.18 18.55 -0.82
C GLN A 271 16.91 18.21 -0.04
N LEU A 272 17.01 17.35 0.98
CA LEU A 272 15.85 16.88 1.73
C LEU A 272 16.22 16.51 3.16
N ARG A 273 15.52 17.12 4.13
CA ARG A 273 15.57 16.74 5.55
C ARG A 273 14.32 16.00 6.02
N TYR A 274 13.16 16.38 5.50
CA TYR A 274 11.88 15.81 5.92
C TYR A 274 11.14 15.23 4.71
N VAL A 275 10.73 13.98 4.82
CA VAL A 275 9.83 13.32 3.86
C VAL A 275 8.39 13.65 4.26
N LYS A 276 7.58 14.05 3.28
CA LYS A 276 6.16 14.36 3.48
C LYS A 276 5.32 13.32 2.74
N LEU A 277 4.63 12.49 3.50
CA LEU A 277 3.86 11.37 2.99
C LEU A 277 2.38 11.69 2.97
N ALA A 278 1.72 11.36 1.86
CA ALA A 278 0.28 11.39 1.72
C ALA A 278 -0.24 10.02 1.27
N ASP A 279 -1.55 9.92 1.10
CA ASP A 279 -2.23 8.71 0.65
C ASP A 279 -1.52 8.05 -0.54
N GLY A 280 -1.30 6.74 -0.47
CA GLY A 280 -0.57 5.98 -1.50
C GLY A 280 -1.27 5.98 -2.86
N GLY A 281 -2.57 6.27 -2.88
CA GLY A 281 -3.39 6.37 -4.08
C GLY A 281 -2.86 7.34 -5.12
N LEU A 282 -2.21 8.43 -4.69
CA LEU A 282 -1.77 9.51 -5.59
C LEU A 282 -0.75 9.05 -6.64
N VAL A 283 0.03 8.00 -6.34
CA VAL A 283 1.07 7.48 -7.25
C VAL A 283 0.87 6.02 -7.60
N ASP A 284 0.21 5.23 -6.75
CA ASP A 284 0.05 3.78 -6.93
C ASP A 284 -1.15 3.26 -6.13
N ASN A 285 -2.36 3.49 -6.62
CA ASN A 285 -3.59 3.08 -5.90
C ASN A 285 -3.72 1.57 -5.68
N PHE A 286 -3.01 0.74 -6.44
CA PHE A 286 -3.02 -0.71 -6.27
C PHE A 286 -1.85 -1.24 -5.44
N GLY A 287 -0.83 -0.42 -5.15
CA GLY A 287 0.37 -0.87 -4.44
C GLY A 287 1.23 -1.85 -5.26
N LEU A 288 1.24 -1.70 -6.59
CA LEU A 288 1.92 -2.60 -7.53
C LEU A 288 3.29 -2.08 -8.01
N THR A 289 3.52 -0.77 -7.97
CA THR A 289 4.75 -0.14 -8.50
C THR A 289 5.99 -0.66 -7.79
N GLY A 290 5.92 -0.99 -6.51
CA GLY A 290 7.05 -1.60 -5.79
C GLY A 290 7.50 -2.93 -6.39
N ILE A 291 6.57 -3.72 -6.94
CA ILE A 291 6.88 -4.99 -7.60
C ILE A 291 7.57 -4.72 -8.94
N VAL A 292 7.08 -3.74 -9.70
CA VAL A 292 7.68 -3.29 -10.97
C VAL A 292 9.12 -2.82 -10.73
N ILE A 293 9.32 -1.92 -9.76
CA ILE A 293 10.64 -1.43 -9.34
C ILE A 293 11.54 -2.60 -8.93
N THR A 294 11.06 -3.50 -8.08
CA THR A 294 11.83 -4.66 -7.61
C THR A 294 12.29 -5.53 -8.78
N ARG A 295 11.44 -5.74 -9.79
CA ARG A 295 11.77 -6.53 -10.98
C ARG A 295 12.75 -5.84 -11.93
N GLU A 296 12.78 -4.50 -11.95
CA GLU A 296 13.78 -3.75 -12.72
C GLU A 296 15.16 -3.70 -12.04
N ILE A 297 15.23 -3.69 -10.71
CA ILE A 297 16.51 -3.58 -9.98
C ILE A 297 17.27 -4.91 -9.85
N VAL A 298 16.55 -6.04 -9.87
CA VAL A 298 17.15 -7.37 -9.70
C VAL A 298 17.66 -7.93 -11.03
N ASP A 299 18.84 -8.54 -11.00
CA ASP A 299 19.53 -9.08 -12.18
C ASP A 299 19.19 -10.56 -12.45
N LYS A 300 18.44 -11.22 -11.55
CA LYS A 300 18.10 -12.65 -11.69
C LYS A 300 16.74 -12.83 -12.37
N PRO A 301 16.63 -13.78 -13.33
CA PRO A 301 15.38 -14.10 -14.01
C PRO A 301 14.24 -14.51 -13.07
N TYR A 302 14.57 -15.12 -11.93
CA TYR A 302 13.61 -15.68 -10.99
C TYR A 302 13.37 -14.80 -9.74
N ALA A 303 14.20 -13.79 -9.49
CA ALA A 303 14.05 -12.93 -8.31
C ALA A 303 12.69 -12.21 -8.30
N PRO A 304 12.12 -11.90 -7.12
CA PRO A 304 12.68 -12.07 -5.77
C PRO A 304 12.55 -13.48 -5.19
N LEU A 305 12.10 -14.49 -5.96
CA LEU A 305 12.11 -15.87 -5.50
C LEU A 305 13.56 -16.35 -5.32
N THR A 306 13.79 -17.29 -4.41
CA THR A 306 15.05 -18.05 -4.39
C THR A 306 15.08 -19.04 -5.56
N PRO A 307 16.26 -19.51 -6.01
CA PRO A 307 16.36 -20.53 -7.05
C PRO A 307 15.54 -21.78 -6.74
N GLU A 308 15.56 -22.26 -5.49
CA GLU A 308 14.82 -23.45 -5.05
C GLU A 308 13.31 -23.22 -5.16
N ARG A 309 12.85 -22.02 -4.76
CA ARG A 309 11.43 -21.63 -4.91
C ARG A 309 11.04 -21.55 -6.37
N ALA A 310 11.86 -20.91 -7.19
CA ALA A 310 11.61 -20.75 -8.61
C ALA A 310 11.57 -22.08 -9.39
N VAL A 311 12.29 -23.11 -8.93
CA VAL A 311 12.19 -24.47 -9.46
C VAL A 311 10.91 -25.17 -9.02
N LYS A 312 10.54 -25.09 -7.74
CA LYS A 312 9.40 -25.83 -7.17
C LYS A 312 8.03 -25.23 -7.52
N LEU A 313 7.96 -23.91 -7.70
CA LEU A 313 6.73 -23.18 -7.96
C LEU A 313 6.11 -23.61 -9.30
N ARG A 314 4.79 -23.78 -9.35
CA ARG A 314 4.06 -24.01 -10.62
C ARG A 314 3.18 -22.84 -11.00
N ARG A 315 2.75 -22.06 -10.00
CA ARG A 315 1.87 -20.94 -10.23
C ARG A 315 2.09 -19.81 -9.24
N VAL A 316 2.10 -18.59 -9.75
CA VAL A 316 1.85 -17.37 -8.98
C VAL A 316 0.47 -16.87 -9.36
N LEU A 317 -0.39 -16.62 -8.39
CA LEU A 317 -1.66 -15.92 -8.58
C LEU A 317 -1.55 -14.55 -7.91
N PHE A 318 -1.59 -13.49 -8.70
CA PHE A 318 -1.77 -12.13 -8.23
C PHE A 318 -3.26 -11.80 -8.21
N VAL A 319 -3.79 -11.48 -7.03
CA VAL A 319 -5.17 -11.00 -6.87
C VAL A 319 -5.12 -9.50 -6.57
N VAL A 320 -5.49 -8.69 -7.55
CA VAL A 320 -5.57 -7.23 -7.43
C VAL A 320 -7.00 -6.86 -7.09
N VAL A 321 -7.23 -6.39 -5.86
CA VAL A 321 -8.55 -6.05 -5.34
C VAL A 321 -8.80 -4.56 -5.55
N ASN A 322 -9.63 -4.25 -6.55
CA ASN A 322 -9.96 -2.91 -6.99
C ASN A 322 -11.33 -2.49 -6.42
N ALA A 323 -11.30 -1.68 -5.36
CA ALA A 323 -12.46 -1.03 -4.77
C ALA A 323 -12.65 0.43 -5.26
N GLY A 324 -12.00 0.78 -6.37
CA GLY A 324 -12.16 2.07 -7.05
C GLY A 324 -13.59 2.30 -7.52
N ARG A 325 -13.95 3.57 -7.68
CA ARG A 325 -15.26 3.97 -8.21
C ARG A 325 -15.12 4.35 -9.68
N GLY A 326 -16.16 4.06 -10.46
CA GLY A 326 -16.29 4.68 -11.78
C GLY A 326 -16.53 6.20 -11.69
N PRO A 327 -16.47 6.92 -12.83
CA PRO A 327 -16.81 8.34 -12.89
C PRO A 327 -18.18 8.63 -12.27
N SER A 328 -18.28 9.70 -11.48
CA SER A 328 -19.49 10.09 -10.76
C SER A 328 -19.72 11.61 -10.79
N GLY A 329 -20.96 12.04 -10.54
CA GLY A 329 -21.38 13.44 -10.65
C GLY A 329 -22.21 13.73 -11.92
N ASP A 330 -22.77 14.94 -12.00
CA ASP A 330 -23.61 15.38 -13.13
C ASP A 330 -22.99 16.52 -13.95
N TRP A 331 -21.82 17.02 -13.55
CA TRP A 331 -21.09 18.10 -14.23
C TRP A 331 -20.64 17.72 -15.64
N GLY A 332 -20.46 16.43 -15.94
CA GLY A 332 -20.26 15.97 -17.32
C GLY A 332 -21.49 16.12 -18.22
N ARG A 333 -22.66 16.44 -17.65
CA ARG A 333 -23.94 16.67 -18.34
C ARG A 333 -24.40 18.13 -18.30
N LYS A 334 -23.67 18.99 -17.58
CA LYS A 334 -23.97 20.42 -17.40
C LYS A 334 -22.85 21.27 -18.01
N LEU A 335 -23.14 22.52 -18.32
CA LEU A 335 -22.12 23.46 -18.83
C LEU A 335 -21.19 23.90 -17.68
N GLU A 336 -21.73 24.03 -16.48
CA GLU A 336 -21.00 24.38 -15.28
C GLU A 336 -20.14 23.19 -14.80
N GLY A 337 -18.82 23.42 -14.69
CA GLY A 337 -17.88 22.44 -14.15
C GLY A 337 -17.88 22.38 -12.61
N PRO A 338 -17.14 21.41 -12.03
CA PRO A 338 -17.02 21.29 -10.58
C PRO A 338 -16.31 22.51 -9.98
N SER A 339 -16.63 22.85 -8.72
CA SER A 339 -16.04 24.02 -8.04
C SER A 339 -15.59 23.72 -6.61
N GLY A 340 -14.64 24.52 -6.10
CA GLY A 340 -14.12 24.41 -4.73
C GLY A 340 -13.61 23.00 -4.40
N ARG A 341 -14.26 22.35 -3.42
CA ARG A 341 -13.90 20.99 -2.97
C ARG A 341 -14.18 19.92 -4.02
N GLU A 342 -15.22 20.10 -4.83
CA GLU A 342 -15.58 19.14 -5.89
C GLU A 342 -14.51 19.13 -6.99
N LEU A 343 -13.98 20.30 -7.37
CA LEU A 343 -12.89 20.40 -8.34
C LEU A 343 -11.62 19.74 -7.82
N PHE A 344 -11.24 20.00 -6.57
CA PHE A 344 -10.04 19.40 -5.97
C PHE A 344 -10.17 17.88 -5.85
N GLY A 345 -11.34 17.40 -5.43
CA GLY A 345 -11.67 15.98 -5.41
C GLY A 345 -11.54 15.36 -6.80
N ALA A 346 -12.13 15.98 -7.83
CA ALA A 346 -12.06 15.50 -9.21
C ALA A 346 -10.62 15.46 -9.76
N VAL A 347 -9.78 16.47 -9.46
CA VAL A 347 -8.36 16.48 -9.86
C VAL A 347 -7.58 15.35 -9.16
N THR A 348 -7.85 15.15 -7.87
CA THR A 348 -7.22 14.08 -7.09
C THR A 348 -7.63 12.70 -7.62
N ASP A 349 -8.93 12.46 -7.78
CA ASP A 349 -9.48 11.22 -8.32
C ASP A 349 -8.91 10.95 -9.73
N THR A 350 -8.84 11.98 -10.59
CA THR A 350 -8.24 11.84 -11.94
C THR A 350 -6.77 11.41 -11.87
N ALA A 351 -5.98 12.02 -10.98
CA ALA A 351 -4.56 11.66 -10.83
C ALA A 351 -4.40 10.23 -10.31
N ILE A 352 -5.20 9.84 -9.32
CA ILE A 352 -5.23 8.49 -8.74
C ILE A 352 -5.58 7.46 -9.80
N ASP A 353 -6.68 7.66 -10.54
CA ASP A 353 -7.17 6.71 -11.54
C ASP A 353 -6.21 6.55 -12.72
N ALA A 354 -5.62 7.66 -13.18
CA ALA A 354 -4.60 7.63 -14.23
C ALA A 354 -3.32 6.90 -13.78
N ALA A 355 -2.87 7.15 -12.55
CA ALA A 355 -1.71 6.48 -11.97
C ALA A 355 -1.96 4.98 -11.74
N ALA A 356 -3.16 4.62 -11.26
CA ALA A 356 -3.58 3.24 -11.03
C ALA A 356 -3.60 2.44 -12.33
N SER A 357 -4.22 3.01 -13.39
CA SER A 357 -4.29 2.39 -14.71
C SER A 357 -2.89 2.17 -15.29
N SER A 358 -2.05 3.20 -15.26
CA SER A 358 -0.67 3.12 -15.77
C SER A 358 0.18 2.11 -14.99
N SER A 359 0.03 2.06 -13.66
CA SER A 359 0.77 1.13 -12.81
C SER A 359 0.31 -0.31 -12.99
N PHE A 360 -0.98 -0.54 -13.23
CA PHE A 360 -1.51 -1.86 -13.53
C PHE A 360 -1.00 -2.39 -14.87
N ASP A 361 -0.99 -1.55 -15.92
CA ASP A 361 -0.47 -1.95 -17.23
C ASP A 361 1.03 -2.28 -17.18
N ALA A 362 1.82 -1.43 -16.50
CA ALA A 362 3.24 -1.70 -16.26
C ALA A 362 3.43 -3.03 -15.51
N PHE A 363 2.64 -3.25 -14.45
CA PHE A 363 2.67 -4.49 -13.68
C PHE A 363 2.35 -5.72 -14.53
N ARG A 364 1.29 -5.70 -15.35
CA ARG A 364 0.93 -6.82 -16.23
C ARG A 364 2.06 -7.17 -17.20
N LEU A 365 2.68 -6.16 -17.80
CA LEU A 365 3.83 -6.35 -18.67
C LEU A 365 5.01 -6.95 -17.90
N THR A 366 5.34 -6.42 -16.73
CA THR A 366 6.42 -6.93 -15.87
C THR A 366 6.19 -8.39 -15.48
N MET A 367 4.95 -8.77 -15.13
CA MET A 367 4.64 -10.16 -14.75
C MET A 367 4.81 -11.13 -15.94
N SER A 368 4.35 -10.74 -17.13
CA SER A 368 4.55 -11.53 -18.36
C SER A 368 6.04 -11.73 -18.66
N GLN A 369 6.83 -10.66 -18.57
CA GLN A 369 8.28 -10.72 -18.75
C GLN A 369 8.96 -11.58 -17.69
N TRP A 370 8.53 -11.48 -16.44
CA TRP A 370 9.07 -12.24 -15.32
C TRP A 370 8.76 -13.74 -15.45
N GLU A 371 7.53 -14.10 -15.85
CA GLU A 371 7.17 -15.49 -16.15
C GLU A 371 8.07 -16.05 -17.25
N ALA A 372 8.20 -15.33 -18.38
CA ALA A 372 9.02 -15.75 -19.51
C ALA A 372 10.49 -15.92 -19.12
N ALA A 373 11.04 -14.99 -18.35
CA ALA A 373 12.41 -15.05 -17.85
C ALA A 373 12.62 -16.23 -16.90
N THR A 374 11.69 -16.46 -15.96
CA THR A 374 11.74 -17.57 -15.02
C THR A 374 11.64 -18.91 -15.75
N ARG A 375 10.71 -19.03 -16.70
CA ARG A 375 10.52 -20.22 -17.55
C ARG A 375 11.78 -20.52 -18.35
N LYS A 376 12.36 -19.51 -19.01
CA LYS A 376 13.60 -19.65 -19.78
C LYS A 376 14.75 -20.12 -18.90
N TRP A 377 14.91 -19.53 -17.71
CA TRP A 377 15.93 -19.94 -16.75
C TRP A 377 15.74 -21.40 -16.32
N ARG A 378 14.51 -21.80 -15.93
CA ARG A 378 14.21 -23.20 -15.57
C ARG A 378 14.57 -24.18 -16.67
N CYS A 379 14.24 -23.85 -17.92
CA CYS A 379 14.54 -24.73 -19.06
C CYS A 379 16.00 -24.72 -19.50
N GLY A 380 16.83 -23.82 -18.95
CA GLY A 380 18.28 -23.85 -19.12
C GLY A 380 19.01 -24.70 -18.08
N LEU A 381 18.34 -25.20 -17.04
CA LEU A 381 18.95 -26.04 -16.00
C LEU A 381 19.17 -27.46 -16.52
N SER A 382 20.31 -28.06 -16.19
CA SER A 382 20.49 -29.50 -16.31
C SER A 382 19.61 -30.25 -15.31
N ALA A 383 19.36 -31.54 -15.55
CA ALA A 383 18.59 -32.38 -14.65
C ALA A 383 19.22 -32.43 -13.23
N ALA A 384 20.54 -32.51 -13.14
CA ALA A 384 21.27 -32.51 -11.88
C ALA A 384 21.12 -31.20 -11.10
N GLU A 385 21.20 -30.05 -11.78
CA GLU A 385 20.98 -28.74 -11.15
C GLU A 385 19.55 -28.57 -10.67
N ALA A 386 18.57 -28.93 -11.51
CA ALA A 386 17.16 -28.87 -11.14
C ALA A 386 16.88 -29.76 -9.91
N GLN A 387 17.42 -30.98 -9.87
CA GLN A 387 17.27 -31.88 -8.73
C GLN A 387 17.92 -31.32 -7.46
N LYS A 388 19.11 -30.71 -7.57
CA LYS A 388 19.79 -30.03 -6.44
C LYS A 388 18.95 -28.87 -5.89
N LEU A 389 18.25 -28.15 -6.75
CA LEU A 389 17.31 -27.09 -6.39
C LEU A 389 15.95 -27.62 -5.90
N GLY A 390 15.77 -28.94 -5.86
CA GLY A 390 14.61 -29.61 -5.32
C GLY A 390 13.49 -29.89 -6.32
N ALA A 391 13.80 -29.99 -7.61
CA ALA A 391 12.90 -30.57 -8.60
C ALA A 391 12.60 -32.04 -8.23
N GLY A 392 11.31 -32.37 -8.13
CA GLY A 392 10.85 -33.74 -7.88
C GLY A 392 10.68 -34.57 -9.15
N PRO A 393 10.30 -35.86 -9.03
CA PRO A 393 9.95 -36.70 -10.16
C PRO A 393 8.86 -36.06 -11.03
N GLY A 394 9.02 -36.13 -12.36
CA GLY A 394 8.05 -35.56 -13.31
C GLY A 394 8.07 -34.02 -13.41
N TRP A 395 9.07 -33.36 -12.82
CA TRP A 395 9.25 -31.91 -12.97
C TRP A 395 9.42 -31.53 -14.44
N ARG A 396 8.68 -30.50 -14.87
CA ARG A 396 8.78 -29.92 -16.22
C ARG A 396 9.24 -28.49 -16.10
N CYS A 397 10.32 -28.16 -16.81
CA CYS A 397 10.92 -26.84 -16.74
C CYS A 397 9.92 -25.72 -17.12
N ALA A 398 9.04 -25.98 -18.09
CA ALA A 398 8.03 -25.05 -18.58
C ALA A 398 6.74 -25.02 -17.73
N ASP A 399 6.62 -25.81 -16.67
CA ASP A 399 5.43 -25.84 -15.82
C ASP A 399 5.50 -24.75 -14.75
N VAL A 400 5.35 -23.51 -15.21
CA VAL A 400 5.28 -22.29 -14.40
C VAL A 400 4.34 -21.30 -15.08
N THR A 401 3.43 -20.66 -14.32
CA THR A 401 2.44 -19.69 -14.82
C THR A 401 2.24 -18.55 -13.82
N PHE A 402 2.06 -17.33 -14.30
CA PHE A 402 1.83 -16.13 -13.50
C PHE A 402 0.48 -15.55 -13.92
N ASP A 403 -0.53 -15.85 -13.11
CA ASP A 403 -1.90 -15.45 -13.36
C ASP A 403 -2.21 -14.15 -12.63
N ILE A 404 -2.97 -13.26 -13.27
CA ILE A 404 -3.43 -12.01 -12.68
C ILE A 404 -4.96 -12.02 -12.69
N ALA A 405 -5.55 -11.89 -11.51
CA ALA A 405 -6.98 -11.74 -11.29
C ALA A 405 -7.24 -10.35 -10.71
N GLU A 406 -7.86 -9.47 -11.50
CA GLU A 406 -8.40 -8.23 -10.96
C GLU A 406 -9.81 -8.53 -10.42
N ILE A 407 -10.04 -8.29 -9.13
CA ILE A 407 -11.35 -8.41 -8.50
C ILE A 407 -11.92 -7.00 -8.37
N ALA A 408 -12.99 -6.70 -9.09
CA ALA A 408 -13.55 -5.35 -9.19
C ALA A 408 -15.08 -5.36 -9.21
N PHE A 409 -15.70 -4.24 -8.84
CA PHE A 409 -17.17 -4.12 -8.84
C PHE A 409 -17.80 -4.31 -10.22
N SER A 410 -17.08 -3.98 -11.30
CA SER A 410 -17.53 -4.17 -12.70
C SER A 410 -17.89 -5.62 -13.04
N GLN A 411 -17.39 -6.59 -12.27
CA GLN A 411 -17.64 -8.02 -12.46
C GLN A 411 -18.96 -8.50 -11.85
N LEU A 412 -19.66 -7.64 -11.10
CA LEU A 412 -20.86 -8.00 -10.34
C LEU A 412 -22.18 -7.57 -11.04
N GLY A 413 -22.12 -7.31 -12.34
CA GLY A 413 -23.28 -7.00 -13.18
C GLY A 413 -24.04 -5.77 -12.68
N ASP A 414 -25.37 -5.88 -12.56
CA ASP A 414 -26.26 -4.76 -12.19
C ASP A 414 -25.95 -4.17 -10.80
N ARG A 415 -25.32 -4.93 -9.90
CA ARG A 415 -24.91 -4.44 -8.58
C ARG A 415 -23.68 -3.54 -8.62
N ALA A 416 -22.95 -3.49 -9.74
CA ALA A 416 -21.78 -2.64 -9.88
C ALA A 416 -22.12 -1.16 -9.61
N ALA A 417 -23.26 -0.67 -10.10
CA ALA A 417 -23.69 0.70 -9.89
C ALA A 417 -23.95 1.00 -8.39
N ILE A 418 -24.56 0.05 -7.67
CA ILE A 418 -24.84 0.18 -6.24
C ILE A 418 -23.53 0.18 -5.44
N LEU A 419 -22.60 -0.73 -5.76
CA LEU A 419 -21.29 -0.81 -5.10
C LEU A 419 -20.43 0.43 -5.36
N ASN A 420 -20.49 0.99 -6.57
CA ASN A 420 -19.80 2.24 -6.91
C ASN A 420 -20.38 3.45 -6.16
N ALA A 421 -21.65 3.40 -5.73
CA ALA A 421 -22.28 4.47 -4.98
C ALA A 421 -21.90 4.49 -3.49
N VAL A 422 -21.38 3.37 -2.94
CA VAL A 422 -20.89 3.33 -1.55
C VAL A 422 -19.76 4.35 -1.39
N PRO A 423 -19.81 5.25 -0.39
CA PRO A 423 -18.89 6.38 -0.31
C PRO A 423 -17.45 5.97 0.02
N THR A 424 -16.48 6.75 -0.46
CA THR A 424 -15.07 6.62 -0.04
C THR A 424 -14.89 7.40 1.27
N ARG A 425 -15.05 6.73 2.42
CA ARG A 425 -15.03 7.32 3.77
C ARG A 425 -14.41 6.36 4.78
N LEU A 426 -14.09 6.85 5.98
CA LEU A 426 -13.59 6.01 7.08
C LEU A 426 -14.70 5.58 8.06
N LYS A 427 -15.96 5.84 7.69
CA LYS A 427 -17.17 5.33 8.30
C LYS A 427 -18.12 4.87 7.20
N LEU A 428 -18.68 3.68 7.35
CA LEU A 428 -19.79 3.17 6.55
C LEU A 428 -20.94 2.74 7.47
N GLU A 429 -22.15 2.73 6.92
CA GLU A 429 -23.28 2.10 7.58
C GLU A 429 -23.17 0.57 7.50
N ARG A 430 -23.83 -0.13 8.42
CA ARG A 430 -23.65 -1.59 8.58
C ARG A 430 -24.07 -2.37 7.34
N ASP A 431 -25.14 -1.95 6.69
CA ASP A 431 -25.65 -2.51 5.44
C ASP A 431 -24.70 -2.28 4.26
N GLU A 432 -24.02 -1.13 4.20
CA GLU A 432 -22.96 -0.88 3.22
C GLU A 432 -21.76 -1.80 3.45
N VAL A 433 -21.36 -2.02 4.71
CA VAL A 433 -20.32 -3.01 5.07
C VAL A 433 -20.73 -4.40 4.61
N ASP A 434 -21.94 -4.84 4.92
CA ASP A 434 -22.48 -6.14 4.49
C ASP A 434 -22.45 -6.30 2.98
N LEU A 435 -22.96 -5.30 2.27
CA LEU A 435 -23.02 -5.27 0.81
C LEU A 435 -21.62 -5.47 0.20
N VAL A 436 -20.64 -4.69 0.66
CA VAL A 436 -19.30 -4.68 0.08
C VAL A 436 -18.49 -5.92 0.47
N VAL A 437 -18.62 -6.43 1.70
CA VAL A 437 -17.99 -7.69 2.11
C VAL A 437 -18.54 -8.85 1.28
N ASN A 438 -19.86 -8.95 1.12
CA ASN A 438 -20.48 -10.01 0.32
C ASN A 438 -20.09 -9.91 -1.15
N ALA A 439 -20.03 -8.69 -1.71
CA ALA A 439 -19.51 -8.47 -3.06
C ALA A 439 -18.09 -9.00 -3.24
N GLY A 440 -17.18 -8.77 -2.27
CA GLY A 440 -15.81 -9.29 -2.30
C GLY A 440 -15.76 -10.82 -2.26
N ILE A 441 -16.64 -11.42 -1.46
CA ILE A 441 -16.77 -12.87 -1.37
C ILE A 441 -17.19 -13.47 -2.71
N GLU A 442 -18.29 -12.96 -3.26
CA GLU A 442 -18.90 -13.47 -4.48
C GLU A 442 -18.02 -13.27 -5.70
N ALA A 443 -17.44 -12.07 -5.86
CA ALA A 443 -16.56 -11.77 -6.99
C ALA A 443 -15.36 -12.71 -7.00
N THR A 444 -14.75 -12.96 -5.84
CA THR A 444 -13.59 -13.87 -5.73
C THR A 444 -13.96 -15.32 -6.01
N MET A 445 -15.07 -15.80 -5.43
CA MET A 445 -15.52 -17.19 -5.62
C MET A 445 -15.93 -17.51 -7.07
N ALA A 446 -16.47 -16.51 -7.77
CA ALA A 446 -16.88 -16.61 -9.18
C ALA A 446 -15.74 -16.33 -10.16
N HIS A 447 -14.62 -15.73 -9.73
CA HIS A 447 -13.60 -15.27 -10.66
C HIS A 447 -12.90 -16.44 -11.38
N PRO A 448 -12.96 -16.51 -12.72
CA PRO A 448 -12.50 -17.68 -13.48
C PRO A 448 -11.00 -17.96 -13.28
N VAL A 449 -10.18 -16.91 -13.31
CA VAL A 449 -8.73 -17.04 -13.07
C VAL A 449 -8.45 -17.56 -11.64
N VAL A 450 -9.10 -17.03 -10.61
CA VAL A 450 -8.90 -17.47 -9.22
C VAL A 450 -9.24 -18.95 -9.08
N ARG A 451 -10.40 -19.38 -9.58
CA ARG A 451 -10.84 -20.78 -9.55
C ARG A 451 -9.86 -21.71 -10.26
N GLN A 452 -9.47 -21.35 -11.49
CA GLN A 452 -8.50 -22.10 -12.30
C GLN A 452 -7.13 -22.20 -11.60
N SER A 453 -6.63 -21.08 -11.11
CA SER A 453 -5.31 -20.97 -10.49
C SER A 453 -5.22 -21.76 -9.19
N LEU A 454 -6.27 -21.73 -8.36
CA LEU A 454 -6.32 -22.43 -7.08
C LEU A 454 -6.72 -23.90 -7.19
N GLY A 455 -7.24 -24.33 -8.35
CA GLY A 455 -7.69 -25.70 -8.60
C GLY A 455 -9.08 -26.00 -8.02
N VAL A 456 -9.91 -24.96 -7.86
CA VAL A 456 -11.29 -25.07 -7.41
C VAL A 456 -12.17 -25.31 -8.64
N ARG A 457 -12.78 -26.50 -8.72
CA ARG A 457 -13.70 -26.84 -9.82
C ARG A 457 -15.07 -26.23 -9.59
#